data_AF-A0A375IP70-F1
#
_entry.id   AF-A0A375IP70-F1
#
_cell.length_a   1.000
_cell.length_b   1.000
_cell.length_c   1.000
_cell.angle_alpha   90.00
_cell.angle_beta   90.00
_cell.angle_gamma   90.00
#
_symmetry.space_group_name_H-M   'P 1'
#
loop_
_entity.id
_entity.type
_entity.pdbx_description
1 polymer ?
#
loop_
_entity_poly.entity_id
_entity_poly.type
_entity_poly.pdbx_seq_one_letter_code
_entity_poly.pdbx_strand_id
1 'polypeptide(L)' 'MIKDLVIVVAVIVATILIVMAASTSFGARPLRIYDYGPPLAAGVVAVVALLRDARRK' A
#
# COMPACT_ATOMS: atom_id res chain seq x y z
N MET A 1 0.87 14.62 11.33
CA MET A 1 1.48 14.50 9.99
C MET A 1 2.50 13.37 9.90
N ILE A 2 3.65 13.42 10.58
CA ILE A 2 4.65 12.34 10.50
C ILE A 2 4.08 11.01 11.03
N LYS A 3 3.40 11.03 12.19
CA LYS A 3 2.71 9.85 12.73
C LYS A 3 1.71 9.25 11.73
N ASP A 4 0.89 10.09 11.12
CA ASP A 4 -0.16 9.65 10.19
C ASP A 4 0.46 9.08 8.91
N LEU A 5 1.53 9.69 8.40
CA LEU A 5 2.30 9.18 7.27
C LEU A 5 2.93 7.81 7.60
N VAL A 6 3.52 7.66 8.80
CA VAL A 6 4.09 6.38 9.26
C VAL A 6 3.03 5.29 9.32
N ILE A 7 1.84 5.60 9.85
CA ILE A 7 0.72 4.65 9.89
C ILE A 7 0.29 4.26 8.47
N VAL A 8 0.11 5.23 7.57
CA VAL A 8 -0.28 4.95 6.18
C VAL A 8 0.75 4.06 5.48
N VAL A 9 2.04 4.40 5.60
CA VAL A 9 3.12 3.60 5.01
C VAL A 9 3.15 2.18 5.60
N ALA A 10 3.01 2.04 6.92
CA ALA A 10 2.99 0.73 7.57
C ALA A 10 1.82 -0.15 7.08
N VAL A 11 0.63 0.44 6.94
CA VAL A 11 -0.55 -0.27 6.43
C VAL A 11 -0.35 -0.70 4.96
N ILE A 12 0.21 0.17 4.11
CA ILE A 12 0.51 -0.17 2.71
C ILE A 12 1.50 -1.34 2.63
N VAL A 13 2.60 -1.26 3.39
CA VAL A 13 3.63 -2.32 3.41
C VAL A 13 3.04 -3.64 3.89
N ALA A 14 2.29 -3.62 5.00
CA ALA A 14 1.65 -4.82 5.53
C ALA A 14 0.66 -5.44 4.51
N THR A 15 -0.14 -4.61 3.85
CA THR A 15 -1.10 -5.08 2.83
C THR A 15 -0.39 -5.72 1.64
N ILE A 16 0.68 -5.10 1.14
CA ILE A 16 1.48 -5.66 0.04
C ILE A 16 2.08 -7.00 0.44
N LEU A 17 2.67 -7.11 1.63
CA LEU A 17 3.25 -8.36 2.11
C LEU A 17 2.21 -9.47 2.23
N ILE A 18 1.02 -9.17 2.76
CA ILE A 18 -0.09 -10.13 2.87
C ILE A 18 -0.53 -10.60 1.49
N VAL A 19 -0.72 -9.68 0.54
CA VAL A 19 -1.14 -9.99 -0.82
C VAL A 19 -0.07 -10.80 -1.55
N MET A 20 1.20 -10.46 -1.37
CA MET A 20 2.31 -11.21 -1.95
C MET A 20 2.34 -12.63 -1.40
N ALA A 21 2.30 -12.78 -0.08
CA ALA A 21 2.30 -14.08 0.58
C ALA A 21 1.08 -14.92 0.16
N ALA A 22 -0.10 -14.31 0.09
CA ALA A 22 -1.30 -15.00 -0.36
C ALA A 22 -1.19 -15.43 -1.83
N SER A 23 -0.66 -14.57 -2.70
CA SER A 23 -0.57 -14.84 -4.14
C SER A 23 0.47 -15.90 -4.48
N THR A 24 1.54 -16.02 -3.69
CA THR A 24 2.55 -17.07 -3.86
C THR A 24 2.13 -18.39 -3.20
N SER A 25 1.40 -18.33 -2.09
CA SER A 25 0.97 -19.52 -1.33
C SER A 25 -0.29 -20.18 -1.91
N PHE A 26 -1.28 -19.39 -2.34
CA PHE A 26 -2.50 -19.90 -2.96
C PHE A 26 -2.31 -20.09 -4.46
N GLY A 27 -1.98 -21.33 -4.84
CA GLY A 27 -1.96 -21.77 -6.24
C GLY A 27 -0.58 -21.83 -6.90
N ALA A 28 0.52 -21.68 -6.13
CA ALA A 28 1.90 -21.82 -6.59
C ALA A 28 2.20 -21.06 -7.90
N ARG A 29 1.64 -19.86 -8.04
CA ARG A 29 1.74 -19.06 -9.27
C ARG A 29 2.75 -17.92 -9.09
N PRO A 30 3.41 -17.46 -10.17
CA PRO A 30 4.31 -16.32 -10.12
C PRO A 30 3.56 -15.08 -9.64
N LEU A 31 4.24 -14.24 -8.87
CA LEU A 31 3.73 -12.96 -8.43
C LEU A 31 3.49 -12.04 -9.64
N ARG A 32 2.29 -11.49 -9.79
CA ARG A 32 1.94 -10.59 -10.90
C ARG A 32 1.71 -9.18 -10.40
N ILE A 33 1.99 -8.20 -11.24
CA ILE A 33 1.80 -6.78 -10.93
C ILE A 33 0.36 -6.49 -10.48
N TYR A 34 -0.65 -7.13 -11.06
CA TYR A 34 -2.04 -6.87 -10.69
C TYR A 34 -2.43 -7.50 -9.34
N ASP A 35 -1.63 -8.41 -8.77
CA ASP A 35 -1.90 -8.95 -7.43
C ASP A 35 -1.66 -7.84 -6.39
N TYR A 36 -0.51 -7.17 -6.41
CA TYR A 36 -0.11 -6.14 -5.43
C TYR A 36 -0.21 -4.69 -5.93
N GLY A 37 -0.50 -4.48 -7.22
CA GLY A 37 -0.64 -3.17 -7.84
C GLY A 37 -1.80 -2.34 -7.27
N PRO A 38 -3.02 -2.91 -7.08
CA PRO A 38 -4.13 -2.18 -6.48
C PRO A 38 -3.84 -1.61 -5.08
N PRO A 39 -3.32 -2.37 -4.10
CA PRO A 39 -2.99 -1.81 -2.78
C PRO A 39 -1.84 -0.80 -2.85
N LEU A 40 -0.86 -0.98 -3.75
CA LEU A 40 0.20 0.01 -3.97
C LEU A 40 -0.38 1.34 -4.50
N ALA A 41 -1.26 1.29 -5.51
CA ALA A 41 -1.90 2.47 -6.08
C ALA A 41 -2.77 3.21 -5.06
N ALA A 42 -3.57 2.47 -4.27
CA ALA A 42 -4.34 3.03 -3.17
C ALA A 42 -3.44 3.73 -2.14
N GLY A 43 -2.29 3.13 -1.84
CA GLY A 43 -1.28 3.71 -0.96
C GLY A 43 -0.71 5.04 -1.46
N VAL A 44 -0.36 5.12 -2.76
CA VAL A 44 0.11 6.36 -3.39
C VAL A 44 -0.96 7.46 -3.29
N VAL A 45 -2.22 7.13 -3.58
CA VAL A 45 -3.33 8.09 -3.47
C VAL A 45 -3.48 8.61 -2.03
N ALA A 46 -3.40 7.72 -1.04
CA ALA A 46 -3.48 8.10 0.37
C ALA A 46 -2.35 9.04 0.80
N VAL A 47 -1.11 8.77 0.38
CA VAL A 47 0.05 9.65 0.66
C VAL A 47 -0.14 11.01 -0.02
N VAL A 48 -0.56 11.04 -1.29
CA VAL A 48 -0.81 12.29 -2.02
C VAL A 48 -1.91 13.11 -1.34
N ALA A 49 -2.99 12.47 -0.87
CA ALA A 49 -4.05 13.15 -0.15
C ALA A 49 -3.55 13.75 1.18
N LEU A 50 -2.74 13.00 1.94
CA LEU A 50 -2.15 13.46 3.20
C LEU A 50 -1.22 14.66 2.98
N LEU A 51 -0.40 14.63 1.94
CA LEU A 51 0.48 15.74 1.55
C LEU A 51 -0.31 16.97 1.06
N ARG A 52 -1.45 16.75 0.39
CA ARG A 52 -2.35 17.86 -0.01
C ARG A 52 -3.03 18.49 1.19
N ASP A 53 -3.50 17.72 2.17
CA ASP A 53 -4.07 18.25 3.42
C ASP A 53 -3.03 19.06 4.19
N ALA A 54 -1.81 18.53 4.29
CA ALA A 54 -0.68 19.20 4.94
C ALA A 54 -0.35 20.58 4.36
N ARG A 55 -0.57 20.81 3.05
CA ARG A 55 -0.32 22.10 2.40
C ARG A 55 -1.47 23.11 2.54
N ARG A 56 -2.64 22.67 3.00
CA ARG A 56 -3.82 23.53 3.20
C ARG A 56 -3.93 24.05 4.63
N LYS A 57 -3.13 23.51 5.55
CA LYS A 57 -2.93 24.00 6.92
C LYS A 57 -1.70 24.88 6.98
#